data_AF-A0A855QC28-F1
#
_entry.id   AF-A0A855QC28-F1
#
_cell.length_a   1.000
_cell.length_b   1.000
_cell.length_c   1.000
_cell.angle_alpha   90.00
_cell.angle_beta   90.00
_cell.angle_gamma   90.00
#
_symmetry.space_group_name_H-M   'P 1'
#
loop_
_entity.id
_entity.type
_entity.pdbx_description
1 polymer ?
#
loop_
_entity_poly.entity_id
_entity_poly.type
_entity_poly.pdbx_seq_one_letter_code
_entity_poly.pdbx_strand_id
1 'polypeptide(L)' 'TSGAGVLSYLLFEAGYCSELIELGRKDALAKREELSRFLGLTPN' A
#
# COMPACT_ATOMS: atom_id res chain seq x y z
N THR A 1 21.00 21.42 0.79
CA THR A 1 19.52 21.50 0.82
C THR A 1 18.85 21.24 -0.52
N SER A 2 19.57 20.90 -1.60
CA SER A 2 18.96 20.70 -2.94
C SER A 2 18.41 19.30 -3.26
N GLY A 3 18.57 18.30 -2.37
CA GLY A 3 18.15 16.91 -2.65
C GLY A 3 16.75 16.54 -2.18
N ALA A 4 16.23 17.20 -1.13
CA ALA A 4 14.94 16.84 -0.52
C ALA A 4 13.74 17.15 -1.43
N GLY A 5 13.82 18.21 -2.25
CA GLY A 5 12.75 18.60 -3.18
C GLY A 5 12.66 17.74 -4.44
N VAL A 6 13.76 17.13 -4.90
CA VAL A 6 13.74 16.14 -5.99
C VAL A 6 13.23 14.80 -5.49
N LEU A 7 13.59 14.44 -4.25
CA LEU A 7 13.08 13.23 -3.60
C LEU A 7 11.55 13.25 -3.46
N SER A 8 10.96 14.40 -3.12
CA SER A 8 9.49 14.51 -3.00
C SER A 8 8.76 14.24 -4.31
N TYR A 9 9.33 14.59 -5.47
CA TYR A 9 8.72 14.24 -6.75
C TYR A 9 8.77 12.72 -6.99
N LEU A 10 9.92 12.08 -6.75
CA LEU A 10 10.05 10.62 -6.88
C LEU A 10 9.11 9.85 -5.96
N LEU A 11 8.80 10.38 -4.77
CA LEU A 11 7.86 9.80 -3.82
C LEU A 11 6.38 9.90 -4.26
N PHE A 12 6.07 10.75 -5.24
CA PHE A 12 4.73 10.89 -5.80
C PHE A 12 4.67 10.57 -7.30
N GLU A 13 5.78 10.12 -7.90
CA GLU A 13 5.77 9.61 -9.27
C GLU A 13 4.84 8.41 -9.39
N ALA A 14 4.10 8.33 -10.49
CA ALA A 14 3.05 7.35 -10.69
C ALA A 14 3.55 5.91 -10.48
N GLY A 15 4.76 5.59 -10.98
CA GLY A 15 5.37 4.28 -10.81
C GLY A 15 5.64 3.91 -9.35
N TYR A 16 6.19 4.84 -8.57
CA TYR A 16 6.46 4.60 -7.16
C TYR A 16 5.16 4.44 -6.35
N CYS A 17 4.16 5.27 -6.62
CA CYS A 17 2.84 5.13 -6.02
C CYS A 17 2.17 3.78 -6.35
N SER A 18 2.28 3.32 -7.60
CA SER A 18 1.77 2.01 -8.01
C SER A 18 2.44 0.86 -7.26
N GLU A 19 3.75 0.90 -7.07
CA GLU A 19 4.47 -0.12 -6.29
C GLU A 19 4.03 -0.15 -4.82
N LEU A 20 3.80 1.01 -4.21
CA LEU A 20 3.29 1.09 -2.83
C LEU A 20 1.86 0.52 -2.71
N ILE A 21 0.99 0.79 -3.68
CA ILE A 21 -0.37 0.22 -3.71
C ILE A 21 -0.30 -1.31 -3.82
N GLU A 22 0.56 -1.82 -4.72
CA GLU A 22 0.72 -3.25 -4.92
C GLU A 22 1.30 -3.95 -3.69
N LEU A 23 2.25 -3.30 -3.02
CA LEU A 23 2.79 -3.77 -1.74
C LEU A 23 1.68 -3.87 -0.68
N GLY A 24 0.91 -2.80 -0.48
CA GLY A 24 -0.22 -2.80 0.46
C GLY A 24 -1.27 -3.86 0.14
N ARG A 25 -1.54 -4.10 -1.15
CA ARG A 25 -2.45 -5.17 -1.61
C ARG A 25 -1.94 -6.55 -1.24
N LYS A 26 -0.65 -6.84 -1.47
CA LYS A 26 -0.03 -8.12 -1.10
C LYS A 26 -0.11 -8.36 0.41
N ASP A 27 0.20 -7.33 1.21
CA ASP A 27 0.15 -7.42 2.67
C ASP A 27 -1.26 -7.67 3.20
N ALA A 28 -2.26 -6.97 2.65
CA ALA A 28 -3.65 -7.17 3.03
C ALA A 28 -4.15 -8.57 2.67
N LEU A 29 -3.77 -9.09 1.50
CA LEU A 29 -4.14 -10.45 1.09
C LEU A 29 -3.47 -11.53 1.94
N ALA A 30 -2.21 -11.33 2.34
CA ALA A 30 -1.54 -12.23 3.28
C ALA A 30 -2.24 -12.30 4.65
N LYS A 31 -2.91 -11.22 5.05
CA LYS A 31 -3.68 -11.10 6.30
C LYS A 31 -5.19 -11.18 6.12
N ARG A 32 -5.65 -11.72 4.98
CA ARG A 32 -7.07 -11.68 4.58
C ARG A 32 -8.01 -12.18 5.67
N GLU A 33 -7.70 -13.31 6.30
CA GLU A 33 -8.59 -13.88 7.32
C GLU A 33 -8.71 -13.01 8.57
N GLU A 34 -7.60 -12.43 9.03
CA GLU A 34 -7.59 -11.52 10.18
C GLU A 34 -8.38 -10.25 9.86
N LEU A 35 -8.15 -9.68 8.67
CA LEU A 35 -8.89 -8.51 8.19
C LEU A 35 -10.38 -8.82 8.02
N SER A 36 -10.74 -9.98 7.47
CA SER A 36 -12.13 -10.41 7.35
C SER A 36 -12.80 -10.52 8.73
N ARG A 37 -12.13 -11.12 9.72
CA ARG A 37 -12.64 -11.17 11.11
C ARG A 37 -12.78 -9.78 11.72
N PHE A 38 -11.76 -8.93 11.59
CA PHE A 38 -11.77 -7.56 12.12
C PHE A 38 -12.91 -6.72 11.52
N LEU A 39 -13.14 -6.86 10.22
CA LEU A 39 -14.18 -6.14 9.48
C LEU A 39 -15.57 -6.79 9.60
N GLY A 40 -15.71 -7.93 10.29
CA GLY A 40 -16.98 -8.67 10.38
C GLY A 40 -17.45 -9.30 9.07
N LEU A 41 -16.54 -9.51 8.12
CA LEU A 41 -16.82 -10.15 6.84
C LEU A 41 -16.85 -11.68 7.04
N THR A 42 -18.05 -12.24 7.20
CA THR A 42 -18.25 -13.69 7.20
C THR A 42 -18.02 -14.27 5.80
N PRO A 43 -17.24 -15.35 5.63
CA PRO A 43 -17.25 -16.09 4.37
C PRO A 43 -18.64 -16.69 4.18
N ASN A 44 -19.26 -16.42 3.02
CA ASN A 44 -20.44 -17.16 2.53
C ASN A 44 -20.06 -18.59 2.17
#